data_AF-A0AAV4JEL2-F1
#
_entry.id   AF-A0AAV4JEL2-F1
#
_cell.length_a   1.000
_cell.length_b   1.000
_cell.length_c   1.000
_cell.angle_alpha   90.00
_cell.angle_beta   90.00
_cell.angle_gamma   90.00
#
_symmetry.space_group_name_H-M   'P 1'
#
loop_
_entity.id
_entity.type
_entity.pdbx_description
1 polymer ?
#
loop_
_entity_poly.entity_id
_entity_poly.type
_entity_poly.pdbx_seq_one_letter_code
_entity_poly.pdbx_strand_id
1 'polypeptide(L)' 'MDFTVNLFVTQTWHDYRLEFHDLIDATYLELDSKLIKSFWVPDLYFVNEKSSNVHDVTVPNTLLHLYMDGTVVYKMR' A
#
# COMPACT_ATOMS: atom_id res chain seq x y z
N MET A 1 2.41 -27.77 14.17
CA MET A 1 2.08 -28.00 12.75
C MET A 1 2.15 -26.65 12.10
N ASP A 2 2.95 -26.52 11.04
CA ASP A 2 3.25 -25.23 10.40
C ASP A 2 2.91 -25.31 8.91
N PHE A 3 2.62 -24.18 8.28
CA PHE A 3 2.29 -24.09 6.87
C PHE A 3 2.90 -22.82 6.25
N THR A 4 3.07 -22.82 4.93
CA THR A 4 3.58 -21.67 4.15
C THR A 4 2.49 -21.18 3.22
N VAL A 5 2.29 -19.86 3.16
CA VAL A 5 1.33 -19.20 2.25
C VAL A 5 2.04 -18.10 1.46
N ASN A 6 1.58 -17.88 0.23
CA ASN A 6 1.87 -16.69 -0.56
C ASN A 6 0.58 -15.87 -0.62
N LEU A 7 0.63 -14.60 -0.21
CA LEU A 7 -0.55 -13.75 -0.07
C LEU A 7 -0.36 -12.48 -0.90
N PHE A 8 -1.45 -11.98 -1.45
CA PHE A 8 -1.54 -10.59 -1.90
C PHE A 8 -2.37 -9.84 -0.88
N VAL A 9 -1.79 -8.81 -0.26
CA VAL A 9 -2.48 -8.02 0.76
C VAL A 9 -2.87 -6.68 0.14
N THR A 10 -4.16 -6.36 0.21
CA THR A 10 -4.69 -5.05 -0.17
C THR A 10 -5.27 -4.38 1.05
N GLN A 11 -4.85 -3.15 1.30
CA GLN A 11 -5.32 -2.31 2.39
C GLN A 11 -5.97 -1.06 1.79
N THR A 12 -7.05 -0.61 2.42
CA THR A 12 -7.75 0.61 2.01
C THR A 12 -8.07 1.41 3.25
N TRP A 13 -7.69 2.69 3.23
CA TRP A 13 -8.02 3.64 4.28
C TRP A 13 -8.32 5.00 3.68
N HIS A 14 -8.92 5.87 4.49
CA HIS A 14 -9.23 7.25 4.10
C HIS A 14 -8.32 8.19 4.89
N ASP A 15 -7.62 9.10 4.20
CA ASP A 15 -6.75 10.10 4.80
C ASP A 15 -7.09 11.50 4.26
N TYR A 16 -7.83 12.28 5.06
CA TYR A 16 -8.24 13.65 4.75
C TYR A 16 -7.09 14.60 4.40
N ARG A 17 -5.85 14.30 4.84
CA ARG A 17 -4.67 15.15 4.53
C ARG A 17 -4.22 15.02 3.08
N LEU A 18 -4.67 13.97 2.40
CA LEU A 18 -4.29 13.63 1.04
C LEU A 18 -5.40 13.94 0.03
N GLU A 19 -6.48 14.59 0.46
CA GLU A 19 -7.52 15.08 -0.44
C GLU A 19 -6.94 16.12 -1.40
N PHE A 20 -7.15 15.90 -2.69
CA PHE A 20 -6.78 16.85 -3.73
C PHE A 20 -7.95 16.99 -4.70
N HIS A 21 -8.48 18.21 -4.79
CA HIS A 21 -9.57 18.55 -5.70
C HIS A 21 -9.02 19.45 -6.80
N ASP A 22 -9.45 19.24 -8.04
CA ASP A 22 -9.14 20.07 -9.22
C ASP A 22 -7.66 20.24 -9.59
N LEU A 23 -6.75 19.44 -9.00
CA LEU A 23 -5.33 19.46 -9.35
C LEU A 23 -5.00 18.66 -10.62
N ILE A 24 -5.83 17.69 -10.99
CA ILE A 24 -5.52 16.69 -12.02
C ILE A 24 -6.80 16.17 -12.66
N ASP A 25 -6.78 16.00 -13.98
CA ASP A 25 -7.88 15.41 -14.75
C ASP A 25 -7.78 13.87 -14.76
N ALA A 26 -7.52 13.28 -13.59
CA ALA A 26 -7.34 11.83 -13.41
C ALA A 26 -8.02 11.38 -12.11
N THR A 27 -8.81 10.30 -12.18
CA THR A 27 -9.60 9.78 -11.05
C THR A 27 -8.74 9.36 -9.84
N TYR A 28 -7.49 8.96 -10.08
CA TYR A 28 -6.53 8.60 -9.03
C TYR A 28 -5.09 8.88 -9.48
N LEU A 29 -4.21 9.05 -8.51
CA LEU A 29 -2.76 9.09 -8.68
C LEU A 29 -2.17 7.71 -8.39
N GLU A 30 -1.37 7.20 -9.32
CA GLU A 30 -0.52 6.04 -9.08
C GLU A 30 0.84 6.51 -8.57
N LEU A 31 1.22 6.08 -7.37
CA LEU A 31 2.48 6.49 -6.73
C LEU A 31 3.52 5.38 -6.83
N ASP A 32 4.71 5.75 -7.30
CA ASP A 32 5.89 4.87 -7.31
C ASP A 32 6.31 4.48 -5.90
N SER A 33 6.92 3.29 -5.75
CA SER A 33 7.33 2.72 -4.46
C SER A 33 8.29 3.63 -3.67
N LYS A 34 9.02 4.53 -4.35
CA LYS A 34 9.89 5.52 -3.69
C LYS A 34 9.11 6.58 -2.94
N LEU A 35 7.97 7.02 -3.48
CA LEU A 35 7.12 8.02 -2.84
C LEU A 35 6.35 7.43 -1.66
N ILE A 36 6.00 6.14 -1.70
CA ILE A 36 5.31 5.43 -0.61
C ILE A 36 6.03 5.62 0.74
N LYS A 37 7.37 5.68 0.76
CA LYS A 37 8.15 5.91 1.98
C LYS A 37 7.86 7.24 2.69
N SER A 38 7.32 8.22 1.97
CA SER A 38 6.93 9.52 2.52
C SER A 38 5.48 9.55 3.00
N PHE A 39 4.70 8.51 2.69
CA PHE A 39 3.31 8.41 3.11
C PHE A 39 3.21 7.70 4.45
N TRP A 40 2.23 8.10 5.24
CA TRP A 40 1.80 7.29 6.37
C TRP A 40 1.09 6.04 5.83
N VAL A 41 1.53 4.87 6.29
CA VAL A 41 0.94 3.56 5.99
C VAL A 41 0.69 2.87 7.34
N PRO A 42 -0.45 2.17 7.51
CA PRO A 42 -0.70 1.41 8.72
C PRO A 42 0.31 0.27 8.93
N ASP A 43 0.73 0.09 10.18
CA ASP A 43 1.67 -0.96 10.60
C ASP A 43 0.97 -2.33 10.68
N LEU A 44 0.81 -3.00 9.54
CA LEU A 44 0.23 -4.35 9.47
C LEU A 44 1.26 -5.41 9.89
N TYR A 45 0.87 -6.28 10.82
CA TYR A 45 1.64 -7.46 11.21
C TYR A 45 0.73 -8.68 11.42
N PHE A 46 1.28 -9.89 11.27
CA PHE A 46 0.56 -11.14 11.48
C PHE A 46 0.99 -11.75 12.81
N VAL A 47 0.10 -11.77 13.81
CA VAL A 47 0.42 -12.22 15.18
C VAL A 47 1.03 -13.63 15.26
N ASN A 48 0.61 -14.53 14.36
CA ASN A 48 1.04 -15.94 14.35
C ASN A 48 2.12 -16.24 13.31
N GLU A 49 2.71 -15.21 12.72
CA GLU A 49 3.80 -15.37 11.78
C GLU A 49 5.07 -15.83 12.50
N LYS A 50 5.64 -16.93 12.01
CA LYS A 50 6.93 -17.46 12.51
C LYS A 50 8.12 -16.96 11.69
N SER A 51 7.91 -16.72 10.40
CA SER A 51 8.86 -16.13 9.47
C SER A 51 8.11 -15.60 8.23
N SER A 52 8.47 -14.40 7.80
CA SER A 52 7.89 -13.69 6.68
C SER A 52 8.99 -13.12 5.81
N ASN A 53 8.73 -13.09 4.51
CA ASN A 53 9.60 -12.45 3.54
C ASN A 53 8.72 -11.60 2.63
N VAL A 54 8.91 -10.30 2.68
CA VAL A 54 8.35 -9.40 1.67
C VAL A 54 9.15 -9.60 0.40
N HIS A 55 8.48 -9.73 -0.75
CA HIS A 55 9.16 -9.98 -2.02
C HIS A 55 9.91 -8.72 -2.50
N ASP A 56 11.19 -8.60 -2.12
CA ASP A 56 12.08 -7.46 -2.42
C ASP A 56 12.90 -7.61 -3.72
N VAL A 57 12.54 -8.53 -4.63
CA VAL A 57 13.39 -8.82 -5.80
C VAL A 57 13.27 -7.70 -6.86
N THR A 58 14.34 -6.89 -6.88
CA THR A 58 14.68 -5.64 -7.61
C THR A 58 14.00 -4.34 -7.17
N VAL A 59 12.71 -4.33 -6.84
CA VAL A 59 11.98 -3.18 -6.25
C VAL A 59 10.89 -3.73 -5.31
N PRO A 60 10.57 -3.10 -4.17
CA PRO A 60 9.43 -3.53 -3.35
C PRO A 60 8.16 -3.57 -4.21
N ASN A 61 7.52 -4.74 -4.30
CA ASN A 61 6.34 -4.94 -5.13
C ASN A 61 5.09 -4.37 -4.44
N THR A 62 5.10 -3.05 -4.31
CA THR A 62 4.11 -2.26 -3.59
C THR A 62 3.54 -1.19 -4.52
N LEU A 63 2.23 -1.10 -4.57
CA LEU A 63 1.50 -0.14 -5.40
C LEU A 63 0.56 0.66 -4.52
N LEU A 64 0.52 1.98 -4.71
CA LEU A 64 -0.38 2.86 -3.98
C LEU A 64 -1.18 3.71 -4.98
N HIS A 65 -2.51 3.59 -4.91
CA HIS A 65 -3.43 4.48 -5.61
C HIS A 65 -4.05 5.46 -4.62
N LEU A 66 -3.94 6.75 -4.91
CA LEU A 66 -4.55 7.82 -4.12
C LEU A 66 -5.69 8.46 -4.94
N TYR A 67 -6.91 8.38 -4.43
CA TYR A 67 -8.08 8.99 -5.04
C TYR A 67 -8.25 10.45 -4.57
N MET A 68 -8.96 11.25 -5.37
CA MET A 68 -9.20 12.67 -5.09
C MET A 68 -9.85 12.94 -3.73
N ASP A 69 -10.72 12.02 -3.31
CA ASP A 69 -11.43 12.08 -2.04
C ASP A 69 -10.55 11.73 -0.83
N GLY A 70 -9.25 11.47 -1.02
CA GLY A 70 -8.34 11.07 0.05
C GLY A 70 -8.36 9.57 0.35
N THR A 71 -9.09 8.76 -0.43
CA THR A 71 -9.04 7.30 -0.31
C THR A 71 -7.71 6.77 -0.82
N VAL A 72 -7.02 5.98 -0.01
CA VAL A 72 -5.75 5.33 -0.32
C VAL A 72 -5.96 3.83 -0.48
N VAL A 73 -5.50 3.27 -1.59
CA VAL A 73 -5.46 1.82 -1.82
C VAL A 73 -4.01 1.39 -1.95
N TYR A 74 -3.55 0.57 -1.00
CA TYR A 74 -2.19 0.05 -0.93
C TYR A 74 -2.18 -1.46 -1.15
N LYS A 75 -1.38 -1.93 -2.11
CA LYS A 75 -1.25 -3.34 -2.46
C LYS A 75 0.19 -3.78 -2.25
N MET A 76 0.38 -4.94 -1.65
CA MET A 76 1.68 -5.57 -1.45
C MET A 76 1.62 -7.08 -1.74
N ARG A 77 2.78 -7.65 -2.05
CA ARG A 77 2.98 -9.10 -2.19
C ARG A 77 4.11 -9.58 -1.29
#